data_AF-A0A1X0QG01-F1
#
_entry.id   AF-A0A1X0QG01-F1
#
_cell.length_a   1.000
_cell.length_b   1.000
_cell.length_c   1.000
_cell.angle_alpha   90.00
_cell.angle_beta   90.00
_cell.angle_gamma   90.00
#
_symmetry.space_group_name_H-M   'P 1'
#
loop_
_entity.id
_entity.type
_entity.pdbx_description
1 polymer ?
#
loop_
_entity_poly.entity_id
_entity_poly.type
_entity_poly.pdbx_seq_one_letter_code
_entity_poly.pdbx_strand_id
1 'polypeptide(L)'
;MNAVEKLTGHLYQRPPLECAVKRELRLRWIYSIEVLEFYEKTALFIVKCEAGSYIRTLCVHLGLMIGCGAEMGELRRIKSGFITEDSCVTLHDLKNAFSV
;
A
#
# COMPACT_ATOMS: atom_id res chain seq x y z
N MET A 1 5.99 -6.41 21.14
CA MET A 1 4.95 -6.02 20.17
C MET A 1 5.64 -5.40 18.97
N ASN A 2 5.56 -6.07 17.82
CA ASN A 2 6.25 -5.71 16.58
C ASN A 2 5.61 -4.44 15.96
N ALA A 3 6.37 -3.64 15.21
CA ALA A 3 5.86 -2.42 14.55
C ALA A 3 4.65 -2.71 13.64
N VAL A 4 4.68 -3.88 13.00
CA VAL A 4 3.61 -4.39 12.13
C VAL A 4 2.29 -4.62 12.89
N GLU A 5 2.36 -5.21 14.09
CA GLU A 5 1.19 -5.46 14.93
C GLU A 5 0.53 -4.15 15.36
N LYS A 6 1.33 -3.13 15.71
CA LYS A 6 0.84 -1.80 16.10
C LYS A 6 0.16 -1.06 14.95
N LEU A 7 0.52 -1.38 13.70
CA LEU A 7 0.00 -0.75 12.50
C LEU A 7 -1.10 -1.58 11.82
N THR A 8 -1.57 -2.64 12.47
CA THR A 8 -2.72 -3.42 12.01
C THR A 8 -3.98 -2.98 12.78
N GLY A 9 -5.11 -2.88 12.09
CA GLY A 9 -6.36 -2.32 12.63
C GLY A 9 -6.61 -0.88 12.19
N HIS A 10 -7.27 -0.09 13.04
CA HIS A 10 -7.63 1.28 12.73
C HIS A 10 -6.43 2.23 12.86
N LEU A 11 -6.08 2.88 11.76
CA LEU A 11 -5.02 3.89 11.72
C LEU A 11 -5.54 5.24 11.31
N TYR A 12 -5.08 6.26 12.03
CA TYR A 12 -5.21 7.64 11.57
C TYR A 12 -4.22 7.88 10.44
N GLN A 13 -4.73 8.38 9.33
CA GLN A 13 -3.94 8.82 8.20
C GLN A 13 -4.35 10.23 7.81
N ARG A 14 -3.35 11.05 7.51
CA ARG A 14 -3.54 12.29 6.77
C ARG A 14 -3.06 12.06 5.33
N PRO A 15 -3.87 12.44 4.32
CA PRO A 15 -3.42 12.39 2.94
C PRO A 15 -2.11 13.20 2.75
N PRO A 16 -1.21 12.75 1.86
CA PRO A 16 -0.01 13.50 1.49
C PRO A 16 -0.39 14.84 0.82
N LEU A 17 0.61 15.71 0.63
CA LEU A 17 0.40 16.98 -0.08
C LEU A 17 -0.11 16.74 -1.51
N GLU A 18 0.49 15.77 -2.20
CA GLU A 18 0.11 15.34 -3.53
C GLU A 18 -1.07 14.36 -3.44
N CYS A 19 -2.29 14.88 -3.35
CA CYS A 19 -3.49 14.07 -3.39
C CYS A 19 -4.66 14.79 -4.07
N ALA A 20 -5.58 14.01 -4.63
CA ALA A 20 -6.80 14.52 -5.29
C ALA A 20 -7.96 14.77 -4.31
N VAL A 21 -7.74 14.68 -3.01
CA VAL A 21 -8.79 14.76 -1.97
C VAL A 21 -8.41 15.76 -0.90
N LYS A 22 -9.41 16.24 -0.15
CA LYS A 22 -9.18 17.19 0.94
C LYS A 22 -8.23 16.62 1.99
N ARG A 23 -7.28 17.44 2.45
CA ARG A 23 -6.19 17.03 3.33
C ARG A 23 -6.59 17.02 4.81
N GLU A 24 -7.51 16.12 5.17
CA GLU A 24 -8.04 15.96 6.53
C GLU A 24 -7.62 14.63 7.17
N LEU A 25 -7.57 14.60 8.50
CA LEU A 25 -7.27 13.37 9.22
C LEU A 25 -8.46 12.41 9.07
N ARG A 26 -8.16 11.15 8.75
CA ARG A 26 -9.18 10.12 8.55
C ARG A 26 -8.74 8.79 9.16
N LEU A 27 -9.71 8.01 9.60
CA LEU A 27 -9.49 6.65 10.06
C LEU A 27 -9.53 5.70 8.88
N ARG A 28 -8.56 4.80 8.78
CA ARG A 28 -8.51 3.74 7.76
C ARG A 28 -8.12 2.41 8.38
N TRP A 29 -8.76 1.35 7.93
CA TRP A 29 -8.50 0.01 8.45
C TRP A 29 -7.39 -0.70 7.65
N ILE A 30 -6.34 -1.16 8.35
CA ILE A 30 -5.36 -2.11 7.83
C ILE A 30 -5.75 -3.52 8.29
N TYR A 31 -6.13 -4.38 7.36
CA TYR A 31 -6.61 -5.72 7.68
C TYR A 31 -5.46 -6.66 8.04
N SER A 32 -4.35 -6.59 7.30
CA SER A 32 -3.17 -7.40 7.57
C SER A 32 -1.94 -6.79 6.90
N ILE A 33 -0.78 -7.05 7.49
CA ILE A 33 0.54 -6.79 6.89
C ILE A 33 1.36 -8.07 7.05
N GLU A 34 1.95 -8.54 5.96
CA GLU A 34 2.79 -9.73 5.90
C GLU A 34 4.14 -9.35 5.30
N VAL A 35 5.21 -9.45 6.09
CA VAL A 35 6.57 -9.15 5.62
C VAL A 35 7.11 -10.39 4.92
N LEU A 36 7.46 -10.25 3.65
CA LEU A 36 7.99 -11.33 2.82
C LEU A 36 9.51 -11.40 2.90
N GLU A 37 10.16 -10.26 2.81
CA GLU A 37 11.61 -10.15 2.79
C GLU A 37 12.06 -8.87 3.48
N PHE A 38 13.21 -8.95 4.15
CA PHE A 38 13.92 -7.79 4.65
C PHE A 38 15.40 -7.96 4.33
N TYR A 39 15.90 -7.10 3.45
CA TYR A 39 17.29 -7.14 3.00
C TYR A 39 17.89 -5.74 3.11
N GLU A 40 18.97 -5.61 3.89
CA GLU A 40 19.64 -4.35 4.21
C GLU A 40 18.69 -3.24 4.71
N LYS A 41 18.30 -2.32 3.83
CA LYS A 41 17.42 -1.17 4.12
C LYS A 41 16.08 -1.25 3.40
N THR A 42 15.77 -2.39 2.81
CA THR A 42 14.60 -2.61 1.96
C THR A 42 13.74 -3.72 2.55
N ALA A 43 12.45 -3.44 2.69
CA ALA A 43 11.45 -4.38 3.15
C ALA A 43 10.43 -4.63 2.04
N LEU A 44 10.21 -5.89 1.69
CA LEU A 44 9.12 -6.31 0.82
C LEU A 44 8.00 -6.88 1.69
N PHE A 45 6.79 -6.36 1.53
CA PHE A 45 5.64 -6.81 2.30
C PHE A 45 4.34 -6.72 1.49
N ILE A 46 3.38 -7.57 1.84
CA ILE A 46 2.01 -7.51 1.35
C ILE A 46 1.15 -6.83 2.41
N VAL A 47 0.28 -5.93 1.96
CA VAL A 47 -0.69 -5.26 2.83
C VAL A 47 -2.10 -5.37 2.26
N LYS A 48 -3.05 -5.72 3.14
CA LYS A 48 -4.49 -5.64 2.85
C LYS A 48 -5.06 -4.46 3.62
N CYS A 49 -5.71 -3.54 2.94
CA CYS A 49 -6.21 -2.30 3.53
C CYS A 49 -7.56 -1.89 2.97
N GLU A 50 -8.27 -1.06 3.73
CA GLU A 50 -9.49 -0.38 3.33
C GLU A 50 -9.24 0.56 2.13
N ALA A 51 -10.26 0.78 1.31
CA ALA A 51 -10.21 1.73 0.21
C ALA A 51 -9.83 3.15 0.68
N GLY A 52 -8.95 3.81 -0.08
CA GLY A 52 -8.46 5.15 0.25
C GLY A 52 -7.41 5.18 1.37
N SER A 53 -6.86 4.04 1.76
CA SER A 53 -5.64 3.98 2.58
C SER A 53 -4.42 4.39 1.77
N TYR A 54 -3.55 5.20 2.36
CA TYR A 54 -2.33 5.70 1.74
C TYR A 54 -1.15 4.83 2.17
N ILE A 55 -0.71 3.94 1.27
CA ILE A 55 0.42 3.05 1.54
C ILE A 55 1.72 3.83 1.75
N ARG A 56 1.91 4.94 1.03
CA ARG A 56 3.05 5.85 1.25
C ARG A 56 3.12 6.36 2.69
N THR A 57 1.97 6.76 3.26
CA THR A 57 1.86 7.20 4.66
C THR A 57 2.13 6.03 5.62
N LEU A 58 1.64 4.83 5.30
CA LEU A 58 1.93 3.62 6.09
C LEU A 58 3.43 3.32 6.13
N CYS A 59 4.16 3.42 5.01
CA CYS A 59 5.61 3.24 4.98
C CYS A 59 6.34 4.23 5.88
N VAL A 60 5.95 5.51 5.85
CA VAL A 60 6.50 6.53 6.78
C VAL A 60 6.24 6.15 8.23
N HIS A 61 5.01 5.73 8.57
CA HIS A 61 4.68 5.29 9.92
C HIS A 61 5.49 4.07 10.36
N LEU A 62 5.68 3.08 9.48
CA LEU A 62 6.53 1.92 9.74
C LEU A 62 7.96 2.38 10.07
N GLY A 63 8.54 3.25 9.24
CA GLY A 63 9.86 3.84 9.44
C GLY A 63 10.02 4.60 10.76
N LEU A 64 9.00 5.36 11.15
CA LEU A 64 8.97 6.06 12.44
C LEU A 64 8.88 5.09 13.62
N MET A 65 8.09 4.00 13.50
CA MET A 65 7.95 2.99 14.56
C MET A 65 9.22 2.18 14.80
N ILE A 66 10.02 1.96 13.75
CA ILE A 66 11.31 1.26 13.85
C ILE A 66 12.49 2.22 14.13
N GLY A 67 12.27 3.53 14.08
CA GLY A 67 13.24 4.55 14.48
C GLY A 67 14.27 4.98 13.44
N CYS A 68 14.29 4.38 12.25
CA CYS A 68 15.23 4.75 11.18
C CYS A 68 14.63 5.68 10.12
N GLY A 69 13.31 5.88 10.14
CA GLY A 69 12.60 6.49 9.01
C GLY A 69 12.49 5.51 7.82
N ALA A 70 11.49 5.72 6.97
CA ALA A 70 11.30 4.94 5.77
C ALA A 70 10.43 5.70 4.78
N GLU A 71 10.60 5.36 3.51
CA GLU A 71 9.76 5.83 2.41
C GLU A 71 9.34 4.65 1.54
N MET A 72 8.37 4.89 0.66
CA MET A 72 7.88 3.87 -0.26
C MET A 72 8.74 3.88 -1.53
N GLY A 73 9.52 2.82 -1.77
CA GLY A 73 10.29 2.65 -3.00
C GLY A 73 9.41 2.29 -4.19
N GLU A 74 8.74 1.13 -4.10
CA GLU A 74 7.85 0.64 -5.16
C GLU A 74 6.50 0.19 -4.60
N LEU A 75 5.47 0.18 -5.45
CA LEU A 75 4.15 -0.27 -5.09
C LEU A 75 3.44 -0.93 -6.28
N ARG A 76 2.95 -2.15 -6.07
CA ARG A 76 2.08 -2.85 -7.00
C ARG A 76 0.79 -3.26 -6.31
N ARG A 77 -0.35 -2.94 -6.91
CA ARG A 77 -1.66 -3.36 -6.40
C ARG A 77 -2.04 -4.70 -7.00
N ILE A 78 -2.09 -5.73 -6.16
CA ILE A 78 -2.37 -7.11 -6.58
C ILE A 78 -3.87 -7.48 -6.55
N LYS A 79 -4.70 -6.66 -5.91
CA LYS A 79 -6.14 -6.89 -5.78
C LYS A 79 -6.92 -5.59 -5.65
N SER A 80 -8.09 -5.51 -6.26
CA SER A 80 -9.07 -4.44 -6.06
C SER A 80 -10.47 -5.03 -5.98
N GLY A 81 -11.08 -5.00 -4.78
CA GLY A 81 -12.35 -5.68 -4.55
C GLY A 81 -12.25 -7.17 -4.86
N PHE A 82 -13.05 -7.64 -5.81
CA PHE A 82 -13.06 -9.02 -6.29
C PHE A 82 -12.10 -9.30 -7.46
N ILE A 83 -11.46 -8.26 -8.04
CA ILE A 83 -10.55 -8.40 -9.18
C ILE A 83 -9.12 -8.66 -8.68
N THR A 84 -8.50 -9.74 -9.16
CA THR A 84 -7.09 -10.09 -8.92
C THR A 84 -6.24 -9.86 -10.17
N GLU A 85 -4.92 -9.98 -10.02
CA GLU A 85 -3.97 -9.82 -11.15
C GLU A 85 -4.19 -10.84 -12.27
N ASP A 86 -4.68 -12.04 -11.95
CA ASP A 86 -4.92 -13.09 -12.94
C ASP A 86 -5.98 -12.70 -13.98
N SER A 87 -6.83 -11.72 -13.65
CA SER A 87 -7.86 -11.17 -14.53
C SER A 87 -7.43 -9.89 -15.24
N CYS A 88 -6.19 -9.43 -15.02
CA CYS A 88 -5.68 -8.20 -15.60
C CYS A 88 -5.02 -8.45 -16.96
N VAL A 89 -5.22 -7.51 -17.89
CA VAL A 89 -4.57 -7.49 -19.20
C VAL A 89 -3.64 -6.29 -19.31
N THR A 90 -2.58 -6.40 -20.11
CA THR A 90 -1.71 -5.26 -20.37
C THR A 90 -2.31 -4.34 -21.44
N LEU A 91 -1.82 -3.11 -21.54
CA LEU A 91 -2.22 -2.20 -22.62
C LEU A 91 -1.85 -2.73 -24.02
N HIS A 92 -0.81 -3.57 -24.11
CA HIS A 92 -0.43 -4.22 -25.36
C HIS A 92 -1.45 -5.28 -25.78
N ASP A 93 -1.89 -6.11 -24.84
CA ASP A 93 -2.93 -7.13 -25.09
C ASP A 93 -4.24 -6.46 -25.52
N LEU A 94 -4.61 -5.37 -24.85
CA LEU A 94 -5.78 -4.57 -25.19
C LEU A 94 -5.67 -4.03 -26.63
N LYS A 95 -4.54 -3.42 -26.99
CA LYS A 95 -4.32 -2.90 -28.35
C LYS A 95 -4.42 -4.01 -29.41
N ASN A 96 -3.82 -5.17 -29.14
CA ASN A 96 -3.81 -6.30 -30.06
C ASN A 96 -5.22 -6.85 -30.29
N ALA A 97 -6.08 -6.85 -29.27
CA ALA A 97 -7.48 -7.29 -29.40
C ALA A 97 -8.33 -6.42 -30.35
N PHE A 98 -8.00 -5.12 -30.51
CA PHE A 98 -8.68 -4.21 -31.43
C PHE A 98 -8.09 -4.17 -32.84
N SER A 99 -6.90 -4.75 -33.05
CA SER A 99 -6.18 -4.68 -34.32
C SER A 99 -6.47 -5.89 -35.23
N VAL A 100 -7.60 -6.56 -35.01
CA VAL A 100 -8.11 -7.69 -35.81
C VAL A 100 -9.09 -7.18 -36.85
#